data_AF-W4CQF5-F1
#
_entry.id   AF-W4CQF5-F1
#
_cell.length_a   1.000
_cell.length_b   1.000
_cell.length_c   1.000
_cell.angle_alpha   90.00
_cell.angle_beta   90.00
_cell.angle_gamma   90.00
#
_symmetry.space_group_name_H-M   'P 1'
#
loop_
_entity.id
_entity.type
_entity.pdbx_description
1 polymer ?
#
loop_
_entity_poly.entity_id
_entity_poly.type
_entity_poly.pdbx_seq_one_letter_code
_entity_poly.pdbx_strand_id
1 'polypeptide(L)'
;MEWTLEDVEETSRLHPESFFIPARQERETQGTGRMVRLHFMLTQPAEGQPRAERMWVEITGRDPVTGRYTGLLTNTPGVIQSLQLGDPVEFEPRHIAQTILREGDPAWVEAGEKAGMVTRQCLTPGSGVRWMYREAPTREEDSGWRLFTGEEDNAYLSDPKNTAIMNVYDLIDRDPTLLEPFKGAVGTAFERSGAGAAWVEVKNWR
;
A
#
# COMPACT_ATOMS: atom_id res chain seq x y z
N MET A 1 -12.22 -2.92 27.93
CA MET A 1 -11.36 -3.62 26.95
C MET A 1 -10.25 -2.64 26.58
N GLU A 2 -8.98 -3.02 26.69
CA GLU A 2 -7.84 -2.11 26.48
C GLU A 2 -7.71 -1.66 25.01
N TRP A 3 -8.12 -2.52 24.09
CA TRP A 3 -7.98 -2.29 22.67
C TRP A 3 -9.17 -2.83 21.87
N THR A 4 -9.28 -2.39 20.61
CA THR A 4 -10.18 -2.93 19.58
C THR A 4 -9.46 -3.02 18.24
N LEU A 5 -9.93 -3.85 17.32
CA LEU A 5 -9.43 -3.81 15.93
C LEU A 5 -10.04 -2.63 15.18
N GLU A 6 -9.23 -1.95 14.38
CA GLU A 6 -9.71 -0.88 13.50
C GLU A 6 -10.53 -1.46 12.33
N ASP A 7 -11.70 -0.88 12.07
CA ASP A 7 -12.39 -1.04 10.79
C ASP A 7 -11.68 -0.18 9.73
N VAL A 8 -10.75 -0.79 9.02
CA VAL A 8 -9.89 -0.08 8.07
C VAL A 8 -10.64 0.35 6.82
N GLU A 9 -11.79 -0.28 6.53
CA GLU A 9 -12.67 0.12 5.43
C GLU A 9 -13.36 1.44 5.76
N GLU A 10 -13.85 1.60 7.00
CA GLU A 10 -14.40 2.87 7.46
C GLU A 10 -13.35 3.97 7.48
N THR A 11 -12.16 3.71 8.03
CA THR A 11 -11.07 4.69 8.06
C THR A 11 -10.63 5.10 6.65
N SER A 12 -10.53 4.15 5.73
CA SER A 12 -10.22 4.45 4.31
C SER A 12 -11.31 5.29 3.66
N ARG A 13 -12.58 5.00 3.92
CA ARG A 13 -13.72 5.80 3.41
C ARG A 13 -13.70 7.25 3.95
N LEU A 14 -13.28 7.45 5.19
CA LEU A 14 -13.15 8.78 5.80
C LEU A 14 -11.90 9.54 5.34
N HIS A 15 -10.84 8.82 4.97
CA HIS A 15 -9.54 9.37 4.60
C HIS A 15 -8.99 8.75 3.30
N PRO A 16 -9.72 8.81 2.18
CA PRO A 16 -9.36 8.09 0.96
C PRO A 16 -8.07 8.59 0.29
N GLU A 17 -7.62 9.79 0.63
CA GLU A 17 -6.42 10.42 0.07
C GLU A 17 -5.13 10.07 0.85
N SER A 18 -5.24 9.43 2.02
CA SER A 18 -4.10 9.18 2.89
C SER A 18 -4.13 7.85 3.64
N PHE A 19 -5.26 7.14 3.61
CA PHE A 19 -5.42 5.85 4.26
C PHE A 19 -5.84 4.79 3.25
N PHE A 20 -4.82 4.19 2.67
CA PHE A 20 -4.95 3.15 1.66
C PHE A 20 -4.94 1.77 2.30
N ILE A 21 -5.68 0.84 1.70
CA ILE A 21 -5.82 -0.54 2.18
C ILE A 21 -5.79 -1.50 0.98
N PRO A 22 -5.35 -2.76 1.16
CA PRO A 22 -5.37 -3.77 0.10
C PRO A 22 -6.78 -3.92 -0.48
N ALA A 23 -6.96 -4.27 -1.76
CA ALA A 23 -8.30 -4.40 -2.34
C ALA A 23 -9.20 -5.41 -1.60
N ARG A 24 -10.53 -5.26 -1.68
CA ARG A 24 -11.49 -6.16 -0.99
C ARG A 24 -11.24 -7.64 -1.30
N GLN A 25 -11.04 -7.97 -2.58
CA GLN A 25 -10.77 -9.34 -3.00
C GLN A 25 -9.51 -9.90 -2.34
N GLU A 26 -8.43 -9.12 -2.25
CA GLU A 26 -7.19 -9.51 -1.56
C GLU A 26 -7.45 -9.83 -0.08
N ARG A 27 -8.19 -8.96 0.63
CA ARG A 27 -8.55 -9.18 2.05
C ARG A 27 -9.46 -10.39 2.26
N GLU A 28 -10.31 -10.72 1.29
CA GLU A 28 -11.27 -11.83 1.36
C GLU A 28 -10.70 -13.18 0.89
N THR A 29 -9.51 -13.21 0.30
CA THR A 29 -8.90 -14.43 -0.28
C THR A 29 -7.63 -14.89 0.42
N GLN A 30 -7.31 -14.30 1.58
CA GLN A 30 -6.19 -14.76 2.40
C GLN A 30 -6.41 -16.18 2.93
N GLY A 31 -5.31 -16.86 3.24
CA GLY A 31 -5.31 -18.24 3.73
C GLY A 31 -4.24 -18.50 4.79
N THR A 32 -4.27 -19.70 5.36
CA THR A 32 -3.35 -20.12 6.43
C THR A 32 -1.88 -19.94 6.03
N GLY A 33 -1.06 -19.44 6.96
CA GLY A 33 0.37 -19.14 6.76
C GLY A 33 0.65 -17.82 6.02
N ARG A 34 -0.39 -17.05 5.65
CA ARG A 34 -0.23 -15.67 5.18
C ARG A 34 -0.12 -14.73 6.38
N MET A 35 0.65 -13.67 6.19
CA MET A 35 0.85 -12.62 7.17
C MET A 35 0.01 -11.40 6.79
N VAL A 36 -0.77 -10.90 7.74
CA VAL A 36 -1.57 -9.69 7.57
C VAL A 36 -1.29 -8.71 8.70
N ARG A 37 -1.27 -7.42 8.38
CA ARG A 37 -1.11 -6.36 9.38
C ARG A 37 -2.48 -5.88 9.80
N LEU A 38 -2.73 -5.85 11.10
CA LEU A 38 -3.93 -5.28 11.69
C LEU A 38 -3.56 -4.03 12.50
N HIS A 39 -4.52 -3.16 12.74
CA HIS A 39 -4.37 -2.02 13.64
C HIS A 39 -5.15 -2.27 14.93
N PHE A 40 -4.43 -2.35 16.04
CA PHE A 40 -4.96 -2.53 17.38
C PHE A 40 -5.09 -1.16 18.04
N MET A 41 -6.30 -0.60 18.00
CA MET A 41 -6.65 0.72 18.52
C MET A 41 -6.71 0.68 20.04
N LEU A 42 -5.97 1.57 20.72
CA LEU A 42 -6.15 1.75 22.17
C LEU A 42 -7.48 2.45 22.43
N THR A 43 -8.27 1.95 23.38
CA THR A 43 -9.59 2.53 23.67
C THR A 43 -9.50 3.87 24.41
N GLN A 44 -8.45 4.06 25.22
CA GLN A 44 -8.21 5.27 26.00
C GLN A 44 -6.69 5.56 26.09
N PRO A 45 -6.04 6.00 25.01
CA PRO A 45 -4.61 6.30 25.04
C PRO A 45 -4.33 7.51 25.95
N ALA A 46 -3.30 7.40 26.79
CA ALA A 46 -2.81 8.52 27.58
C ALA A 46 -2.12 9.58 26.70
N GLU A 47 -1.91 10.78 27.22
CA GLU A 47 -1.18 11.83 26.50
C GLU A 47 0.22 11.34 26.08
N GLY A 48 0.54 11.49 24.80
CA GLY A 48 1.79 11.01 24.21
C GLY A 48 1.81 9.53 23.81
N GLN A 49 0.78 8.74 24.14
CA GLN A 49 0.67 7.38 23.62
C GLN A 49 0.20 7.37 22.15
N PRO A 50 0.61 6.37 21.36
CA PRO A 50 0.06 6.20 20.02
C PRO A 50 -1.44 5.88 20.09
N ARG A 51 -2.20 6.21 19.03
CA ARG A 51 -3.62 5.81 18.96
C ARG A 51 -3.79 4.29 18.77
N ALA A 52 -2.80 3.64 18.17
CA ALA A 52 -2.86 2.25 17.77
C ALA A 52 -1.48 1.63 17.67
N GLU A 53 -1.41 0.32 17.86
CA GLU A 53 -0.28 -0.51 17.47
C GLU A 53 -0.58 -1.23 16.16
N ARG A 54 0.38 -1.24 15.23
CA ARG A 54 0.26 -1.93 13.95
C ARG A 54 1.06 -3.22 14.04
N MET A 55 0.39 -4.35 14.04
CA MET A 55 1.04 -5.63 14.33
C MET A 55 0.69 -6.66 13.27
N TRP A 56 1.65 -7.54 13.01
CA TRP A 56 1.48 -8.67 12.09
C TRP A 56 0.82 -9.84 12.81
N VAL A 57 -0.07 -10.51 12.09
CA VAL A 57 -0.77 -11.72 12.49
C VAL A 57 -0.60 -12.75 11.39
N GLU A 58 -0.13 -13.95 11.76
CA GLU A 58 -0.12 -15.10 10.87
C GLU A 58 -1.48 -15.77 10.92
N ILE A 59 -2.13 -15.94 9.77
CA ILE A 59 -3.43 -16.61 9.68
C ILE A 59 -3.23 -18.09 9.97
N THR A 60 -3.97 -18.61 10.95
CA THR A 60 -4.01 -20.04 11.29
C THR A 60 -5.26 -20.72 10.74
N GLY A 61 -6.33 -19.98 10.52
CA GLY A 61 -7.58 -20.54 10.01
C GLY A 61 -8.57 -19.50 9.51
N ARG A 62 -9.62 -20.00 8.87
CA ARG A 62 -10.76 -19.19 8.44
C ARG A 62 -12.04 -20.01 8.61
N ASP A 63 -13.04 -19.41 9.24
CA ASP A 63 -14.38 -19.97 9.31
C ASP A 63 -15.02 -19.89 7.91
N PRO A 64 -15.41 -21.02 7.29
CA PRO A 64 -15.98 -21.04 5.95
C PRO A 64 -17.42 -20.48 5.87
N VAL A 65 -18.12 -20.38 7.00
CA VAL A 65 -19.50 -19.87 7.08
C VAL A 65 -19.48 -18.37 7.33
N THR A 66 -18.74 -17.91 8.33
CA THR A 66 -18.72 -16.49 8.70
C THR A 66 -17.66 -15.68 7.95
N GLY A 67 -16.68 -16.35 7.35
CA GLY A 67 -15.55 -15.72 6.67
C GLY A 67 -14.52 -15.11 7.60
N ARG A 68 -14.72 -15.20 8.93
CA ARG A 68 -13.77 -14.71 9.95
C ARG A 68 -12.47 -15.48 9.93
N TYR A 69 -11.38 -14.77 10.12
CA TYR A 69 -10.05 -15.32 10.26
C TYR A 69 -9.70 -15.54 11.73
N THR A 70 -8.90 -16.55 11.99
CA THR A 70 -8.15 -16.73 13.23
C THR A 70 -6.67 -16.70 12.90
N GLY A 71 -5.87 -16.11 13.78
CA GLY A 71 -4.42 -16.06 13.61
C GLY A 71 -3.68 -15.85 14.91
N LEU A 72 -2.35 -15.88 14.84
CA LEU A 72 -1.47 -15.66 15.98
C LEU A 72 -0.66 -14.38 15.77
N LEU A 73 -0.56 -13.57 16.82
CA LEU A 73 0.25 -12.36 16.81
C LEU A 73 1.73 -12.73 16.65
N THR A 74 2.44 -12.09 15.71
CA THR A 74 3.86 -12.39 15.44
C THR A 74 4.82 -11.32 15.93
N ASN A 75 4.29 -10.26 16.55
CA ASN A 75 5.07 -9.18 17.16
C ASN A 75 4.84 -9.14 18.66
N THR A 76 5.82 -8.63 19.41
CA THR A 76 5.64 -8.26 20.82
C THR A 76 5.02 -6.85 20.89
N PRO A 77 3.85 -6.68 21.54
CA PRO A 77 3.25 -5.35 21.74
C PRO A 77 4.15 -4.43 22.56
N GLY A 78 4.15 -3.15 22.22
CA GLY A 78 4.93 -2.12 22.90
C GLY A 78 4.15 -1.34 23.96
N VAL A 79 2.83 -1.19 23.81
CA VAL A 79 1.98 -0.36 24.68
C VAL A 79 0.82 -1.17 25.25
N ILE A 80 0.16 -1.99 24.43
CA ILE A 80 -0.98 -2.83 24.84
C ILE A 80 -0.47 -3.97 25.72
N GLN A 81 -0.80 -3.93 27.01
CA GLN A 81 -0.26 -4.86 28.02
C GLN A 81 -1.02 -6.18 28.09
N SER A 82 -2.28 -6.21 27.61
CA SER A 82 -3.11 -7.43 27.59
C SER A 82 -2.79 -8.39 26.44
N LEU A 83 -1.83 -8.05 25.57
CA LEU A 83 -1.41 -8.89 24.46
C LEU A 83 0.07 -9.29 24.59
N GLN A 84 0.41 -10.45 24.06
CA GLN A 84 1.78 -10.94 23.93
C GLN A 84 1.99 -11.66 22.59
N LEU A 85 3.25 -11.87 22.24
CA LEU A 85 3.63 -12.69 21.09
C LEU A 85 2.97 -14.06 21.15
N GLY A 86 2.36 -14.49 20.05
CA GLY A 86 1.69 -15.78 19.93
C GLY A 86 0.24 -15.79 20.43
N ASP A 87 -0.30 -14.68 20.93
CA ASP A 87 -1.71 -14.63 21.33
C ASP A 87 -2.64 -14.84 20.12
N PRO A 88 -3.77 -15.55 20.31
CA PRO A 88 -4.76 -15.73 19.28
C PRO A 88 -5.56 -14.44 19.06
N VAL A 89 -5.82 -14.13 17.78
CA VAL A 89 -6.62 -12.98 17.36
C VAL A 89 -7.67 -13.46 16.36
N GLU A 90 -8.94 -13.11 16.62
CA GLU A 90 -10.03 -13.26 15.66
C GLU A 90 -10.29 -11.94 14.94
N PHE A 91 -10.46 -11.97 13.63
CA PHE A 91 -10.65 -10.77 12.82
C PHE A 91 -11.40 -11.03 11.52
N GLU A 92 -11.80 -9.95 10.85
CA GLU A 92 -12.57 -9.95 9.61
C GLU A 92 -11.74 -9.30 8.49
N PRO A 93 -12.11 -9.49 7.20
CA PRO A 93 -11.47 -8.81 6.09
C PRO A 93 -11.34 -7.29 6.27
N ARG A 94 -12.33 -6.65 6.90
CA ARG A 94 -12.33 -5.20 7.18
C ARG A 94 -11.31 -4.73 8.22
N HIS A 95 -10.59 -5.65 8.88
CA HIS A 95 -9.50 -5.31 9.81
C HIS A 95 -8.12 -5.44 9.15
N ILE A 96 -8.02 -5.99 7.94
CA ILE A 96 -6.75 -6.23 7.24
C ILE A 96 -6.25 -4.92 6.62
N ALA A 97 -5.28 -4.29 7.30
CA ALA A 97 -4.67 -3.02 6.90
C ALA A 97 -3.52 -3.20 5.88
N GLN A 98 -2.89 -4.38 5.83
CA GLN A 98 -1.83 -4.71 4.88
C GLN A 98 -1.73 -6.22 4.69
N THR A 99 -1.34 -6.66 3.50
CA THR A 99 -0.97 -8.05 3.21
C THR A 99 0.47 -8.10 2.69
N ILE A 100 1.14 -9.26 2.84
CA ILE A 100 2.41 -9.51 2.13
C ILE A 100 2.09 -10.14 0.78
N LEU A 101 2.38 -9.40 -0.29
CA LEU A 101 2.24 -9.86 -1.67
C LEU A 101 3.41 -10.77 -2.04
N ARG A 102 3.09 -11.93 -2.62
CA ARG A 102 4.04 -12.94 -3.10
C ARG A 102 3.96 -13.06 -4.61
N GLU A 103 5.05 -13.51 -5.22
CA GLU A 103 5.06 -13.80 -6.65
C GLU A 103 3.92 -14.74 -7.03
N GLY A 104 3.14 -14.35 -8.04
CA GLY A 104 1.92 -15.03 -8.47
C GLY A 104 0.62 -14.43 -7.93
N ASP A 105 0.66 -13.57 -6.92
CA ASP A 105 -0.54 -12.83 -6.48
C ASP A 105 -0.93 -11.79 -7.56
N PRO A 106 -2.22 -11.57 -7.87
CA PRO A 106 -2.64 -10.64 -8.93
C PRO A 106 -2.14 -9.20 -8.76
N ALA A 107 -1.98 -8.77 -7.49
CA ALA A 107 -1.47 -7.46 -7.11
C ALA A 107 0.07 -7.43 -6.95
N TRP A 108 0.76 -8.56 -7.13
CA TRP A 108 2.22 -8.59 -7.01
C TRP A 108 2.90 -7.92 -8.20
N VAL A 109 3.93 -7.14 -7.88
CA VAL A 109 4.79 -6.46 -8.84
C VAL A 109 6.24 -6.78 -8.47
N GLU A 110 7.04 -7.20 -9.46
CA GLU A 110 8.47 -7.52 -9.29
C GLU A 110 9.25 -6.40 -8.58
N ALA A 111 8.96 -5.15 -8.92
CA ALA A 111 9.57 -3.97 -8.32
C ALA A 111 8.76 -3.38 -7.14
N GLY A 112 7.77 -4.10 -6.62
CA GLY A 112 6.82 -3.60 -5.62
C GLY A 112 7.47 -3.11 -4.33
N GLU A 113 8.50 -3.82 -3.85
CA GLU A 113 9.25 -3.44 -2.63
C GLU A 113 10.34 -2.38 -2.89
N LYS A 114 10.57 -2.01 -4.16
CA LYS A 114 11.58 -1.04 -4.57
C LYS A 114 10.98 0.36 -4.61
N ALA A 115 11.85 1.37 -4.66
CA ALA A 115 11.43 2.76 -4.67
C ALA A 115 11.32 3.34 -6.09
N GLY A 116 10.26 4.08 -6.36
CA GLY A 116 10.09 4.93 -7.55
C GLY A 116 10.31 6.40 -7.24
N MET A 117 10.72 7.16 -8.25
CA MET A 117 10.73 8.62 -8.19
C MET A 117 9.37 9.15 -8.65
N VAL A 118 8.75 10.01 -7.86
CA VAL A 118 7.48 10.65 -8.19
C VAL A 118 7.60 12.16 -7.97
N THR A 119 7.00 12.97 -8.85
CA THR A 119 6.93 14.41 -8.60
C THR A 119 5.98 14.71 -7.44
N ARG A 120 6.29 15.72 -6.63
CA ARG A 120 5.41 16.14 -5.52
C ARG A 120 4.08 16.67 -6.02
N GLN A 121 4.01 17.13 -7.27
CA GLN A 121 2.76 17.53 -7.90
C GLN A 121 1.78 16.35 -8.00
N CYS A 122 2.24 15.14 -8.36
CA CYS A 122 1.40 13.93 -8.32
C CYS A 122 0.81 13.65 -6.93
N LEU A 123 1.50 14.10 -5.88
CA LEU A 123 1.11 13.89 -4.49
C LEU A 123 0.13 14.96 -3.97
N THR A 124 -0.22 15.94 -4.80
CA THR A 124 -1.26 16.94 -4.48
C THR A 124 -2.64 16.31 -4.71
N PRO A 125 -3.60 16.49 -3.77
CA PRO A 125 -4.97 16.02 -3.96
C PRO A 125 -5.56 16.44 -5.30
N GLY A 126 -6.13 15.48 -6.04
CA GLY A 126 -6.75 15.72 -7.35
C GLY A 126 -5.83 15.81 -8.57
N SER A 127 -4.49 15.78 -8.41
CA SER A 127 -3.56 15.85 -9.55
C SER A 127 -3.26 14.46 -10.15
N GLY A 128 -2.75 13.55 -9.32
CA GLY A 128 -2.44 12.17 -9.67
C GLY A 128 -1.30 12.00 -10.69
N VAL A 129 -0.84 10.76 -10.88
CA VAL A 129 0.15 10.44 -11.93
C VAL A 129 -0.57 10.40 -13.27
N ARG A 130 -0.02 10.97 -14.34
CA ARG A 130 -0.58 10.85 -15.70
C ARG A 130 0.44 10.44 -16.75
N TRP A 131 1.72 10.52 -16.41
CA TRP A 131 2.82 10.06 -17.22
C TRP A 131 3.79 9.27 -16.34
N MET A 132 4.21 8.09 -16.79
CA MET A 132 5.25 7.32 -16.13
C MET A 132 6.08 6.52 -17.10
N TYR A 133 7.36 6.32 -16.76
CA TYR A 133 8.25 5.47 -17.54
C TYR A 133 9.23 4.73 -16.63
N ARG A 134 9.78 3.61 -17.15
CA ARG A 134 10.74 2.78 -16.43
C ARG A 134 12.11 2.84 -17.09
N GLU A 135 13.11 3.25 -16.33
CA GLU A 135 14.50 3.21 -16.74
C GLU A 135 15.24 2.01 -16.14
N ALA A 136 16.47 1.79 -16.60
CA ALA A 136 17.35 0.85 -15.93
C ALA A 136 17.61 1.36 -14.50
N PRO A 137 17.43 0.51 -13.47
CA PRO A 137 17.63 0.92 -12.10
C PRO A 137 19.10 1.28 -11.85
N THR A 138 19.33 2.34 -11.08
CA THR A 138 20.69 2.81 -10.77
C THR A 138 21.34 2.08 -9.59
N ARG A 139 20.53 1.41 -8.77
CA ARG A 139 20.90 0.63 -7.58
C ARG A 139 19.83 -0.42 -7.30
N GLU A 140 20.07 -1.33 -6.36
CA GLU A 140 19.15 -2.43 -6.06
C GLU A 140 17.77 -1.95 -5.59
N GLU A 141 17.73 -0.88 -4.79
CA GLU A 141 16.50 -0.30 -4.23
C GLU A 141 15.75 0.60 -5.22
N ASP A 142 16.35 0.97 -6.35
CA ASP A 142 15.69 1.75 -7.40
C ASP A 142 14.84 0.79 -8.25
N SER A 143 13.55 1.07 -8.36
CA SER A 143 12.64 0.32 -9.23
C SER A 143 12.85 0.64 -10.72
N GLY A 144 13.49 1.78 -11.01
CA GLY A 144 13.58 2.40 -12.32
C GLY A 144 12.37 3.26 -12.69
N TRP A 145 11.28 3.24 -11.90
CA TRP A 145 10.07 4.00 -12.21
C TRP A 145 10.24 5.50 -11.94
N ARG A 146 9.74 6.31 -12.87
CA ARG A 146 9.68 7.78 -12.82
C ARG A 146 8.23 8.20 -13.14
N LEU A 147 7.60 8.96 -12.25
CA LEU A 147 6.16 9.27 -12.29
C LEU A 147 5.93 10.78 -12.23
N PHE A 148 5.04 11.29 -13.09
CA PHE A 148 4.79 12.70 -13.35
C PHE A 148 3.31 12.97 -13.58
N THR A 149 2.90 14.23 -13.42
CA THR A 149 1.58 14.72 -13.86
C THR A 149 1.58 15.03 -15.37
N GLY A 150 2.76 15.19 -15.99
CA GLY A 150 2.92 15.53 -17.39
C GLY A 150 2.77 17.03 -17.68
N GLU A 151 2.53 17.85 -16.65
CA GLU A 151 2.41 19.31 -16.73
C GLU A 151 3.63 20.02 -16.12
N GLU A 152 4.58 19.28 -15.54
CA GLU A 152 5.79 19.84 -14.95
C GLU A 152 6.69 20.47 -16.01
N ASP A 153 7.11 21.72 -15.78
CA ASP A 153 8.09 22.38 -16.62
C ASP A 153 9.54 22.03 -16.22
N ASN A 154 10.51 22.40 -17.07
CA ASN A 154 11.92 22.14 -16.82
C ASN A 154 12.44 22.80 -15.53
N ALA A 155 11.91 23.97 -15.16
CA ALA A 155 12.33 24.66 -13.94
C ALA A 155 11.91 23.84 -12.70
N TYR A 156 10.68 23.35 -12.69
CA TYR A 156 10.14 22.47 -11.66
C TYR A 156 10.93 21.18 -11.56
N LEU A 157 11.17 20.49 -12.69
CA LEU A 157 11.89 19.21 -12.72
C LEU A 157 13.37 19.33 -12.33
N SER A 158 13.97 20.52 -12.48
CA SER A 158 15.37 20.75 -12.12
C SER A 158 15.61 20.91 -10.61
N ASP A 159 14.57 21.18 -9.81
CA ASP A 159 14.69 21.26 -8.36
C ASP A 159 14.44 19.87 -7.74
N PRO A 160 15.44 19.23 -7.11
CA PRO A 160 15.26 17.93 -6.48
C PRO A 160 14.22 17.96 -5.35
N LYS A 161 13.93 19.13 -4.75
CA LYS A 161 12.85 19.30 -3.77
C LYS A 161 11.47 19.10 -4.37
N ASN A 162 11.33 19.02 -5.68
CA ASN A 162 10.06 18.73 -6.33
C ASN A 162 9.82 17.24 -6.57
N THR A 163 10.73 16.38 -6.12
CA THR A 163 10.59 14.93 -6.20
C THR A 163 10.47 14.28 -4.83
N ALA A 164 9.86 13.10 -4.80
CA ALA A 164 9.81 12.21 -3.67
C ALA A 164 10.23 10.79 -4.13
N ILE A 165 10.78 10.04 -3.19
CA ILE A 165 11.13 8.63 -3.37
C ILE A 165 10.14 7.84 -2.52
N MET A 166 9.36 6.97 -3.15
CA MET A 166 8.28 6.20 -2.50
C MET A 166 8.35 4.74 -2.92
N ASN A 167 7.97 3.83 -2.01
CA ASN A 167 7.82 2.42 -2.33
C ASN A 167 6.73 2.24 -3.41
N VAL A 168 6.92 1.29 -4.34
CA VAL A 168 5.98 1.07 -5.44
C VAL A 168 4.61 0.62 -4.93
N TYR A 169 4.54 -0.24 -3.92
CA TYR A 169 3.26 -0.57 -3.30
C TYR A 169 2.60 0.62 -2.62
N ASP A 170 3.34 1.53 -1.97
CA ASP A 170 2.75 2.77 -1.43
C ASP A 170 2.12 3.64 -2.54
N LEU A 171 2.72 3.64 -3.74
CA LEU A 171 2.17 4.35 -4.91
C LEU A 171 0.92 3.65 -5.45
N ILE A 172 0.90 2.32 -5.51
CA ILE A 172 -0.27 1.52 -5.93
C ILE A 172 -1.42 1.67 -4.93
N ASP A 173 -1.11 1.62 -3.65
CA ASP A 173 -2.04 1.87 -2.57
C ASP A 173 -2.70 3.25 -2.78
N ARG A 174 -1.89 4.26 -3.13
CA ARG A 174 -2.37 5.61 -3.42
C ARG A 174 -3.23 5.74 -4.68
N ASP A 175 -2.87 5.06 -5.74
CA ASP A 175 -3.61 5.00 -6.99
C ASP A 175 -3.61 3.57 -7.53
N PRO A 176 -4.66 2.77 -7.21
CA PRO A 176 -4.72 1.36 -7.60
C PRO A 176 -4.65 1.12 -9.10
N THR A 177 -4.95 2.14 -9.93
CA THR A 177 -4.84 2.01 -11.38
C THR A 177 -3.40 1.91 -11.87
N LEU A 178 -2.41 2.25 -11.03
CA LEU A 178 -0.99 2.11 -11.33
C LEU A 178 -0.51 0.66 -11.34
N LEU A 179 -1.27 -0.28 -10.76
CA LEU A 179 -0.87 -1.68 -10.63
C LEU A 179 -0.44 -2.30 -11.97
N GLU A 180 -1.25 -2.12 -13.03
CA GLU A 180 -0.95 -2.70 -14.33
C GLU A 180 0.26 -2.02 -15.02
N PRO A 181 0.35 -0.67 -15.09
CA PRO A 181 1.58 0.00 -15.54
C PRO A 181 2.84 -0.46 -14.83
N PHE A 182 2.80 -0.66 -13.51
CA PHE A 182 3.97 -1.05 -12.72
C PHE A 182 4.52 -2.45 -13.05
N LYS A 183 3.74 -3.30 -13.73
CA LYS A 183 4.20 -4.59 -14.27
C LYS A 183 5.04 -4.45 -15.56
N GLY A 184 5.14 -3.24 -16.12
CA GLY A 184 5.92 -2.95 -17.32
C GLY A 184 7.43 -3.21 -17.17
N ALA A 185 8.06 -3.71 -18.23
CA ALA A 185 9.50 -3.97 -18.27
C ALA A 185 10.32 -2.66 -18.32
N VAL A 186 11.62 -2.76 -18.05
CA VAL A 186 12.54 -1.62 -18.27
C VAL A 186 12.42 -1.14 -19.72
N GLY A 187 12.24 0.18 -19.90
CA GLY A 187 12.05 0.81 -21.21
C GLY A 187 10.59 1.05 -21.60
N THR A 188 9.60 0.62 -20.81
CA THR A 188 8.18 0.96 -21.06
C THR A 188 7.81 2.34 -20.56
N ALA A 189 6.81 2.96 -21.19
CA ALA A 189 6.15 4.17 -20.70
C ALA A 189 4.64 4.07 -20.86
N PHE A 190 3.92 4.79 -20.00
CA PHE A 190 2.46 4.80 -19.95
C PHE A 190 1.95 6.22 -19.72
N GLU A 191 0.83 6.54 -20.37
CA GLU A 191 0.11 7.80 -20.18
C GLU A 191 -1.38 7.56 -19.92
N ARG A 192 -2.04 8.55 -19.31
CA ARG A 192 -3.51 8.63 -19.25
C ARG A 192 -3.95 10.08 -19.28
N SER A 193 -5.17 10.32 -19.78
CA SER A 193 -5.71 11.67 -19.97
C SER A 193 -6.09 12.38 -18.66
N GLY A 194 -6.22 11.66 -17.55
CA GLY A 194 -6.62 12.21 -16.26
C GLY A 194 -6.66 11.16 -15.16
N ALA A 195 -6.84 11.59 -13.91
CA ALA A 195 -7.01 10.68 -12.78
C ALA A 195 -8.21 9.74 -13.02
N GLY A 196 -7.98 8.43 -12.94
CA GLY A 196 -9.00 7.40 -13.18
C GLY A 196 -9.25 7.04 -14.65
N ALA A 197 -8.62 7.72 -15.61
CA ALA A 197 -8.65 7.30 -17.01
C ALA A 197 -7.81 6.03 -17.23
N ALA A 198 -8.15 5.27 -18.28
CA ALA A 198 -7.39 4.09 -18.66
C ALA A 198 -5.96 4.44 -19.08
N TRP A 199 -5.00 3.62 -18.64
CA TRP A 199 -3.61 3.72 -19.05
C TRP A 199 -3.41 3.22 -20.48
N VAL A 200 -2.60 3.95 -21.24
CA VAL A 200 -2.16 3.59 -22.59
C VAL A 200 -0.65 3.47 -22.57
N GLU A 201 -0.12 2.36 -23.07
CA GLU A 201 1.32 2.22 -23.25
C GLU A 201 1.79 3.08 -24.43
N VAL A 202 2.78 3.94 -24.20
CA VAL A 202 3.35 4.81 -25.22
C VAL A 202 4.58 4.14 -25.83
N LYS A 203 4.51 3.92 -27.15
CA LYS A 203 5.61 3.34 -27.94
C LYS A 203 6.55 4.45 -28.40
N ASN A 204 7.85 4.14 -28.47
CA ASN A 204 8.90 5.06 -28.95
C ASN A 204 8.93 6.41 -28.22
N TRP A 205 8.80 6.39 -26.90
CA TRP A 205 8.81 7.60 -26.05
C TRP A 205 10.21 8.17 -25.77
N ARG A 206 11.27 7.49 -26.26
CA ARG A 206 12.67 7.89 -26.17
C ARG A 206 13.21 8.29 -27.53
#